data_AF-A0A1D7UC97-F1
#
_entry.id   AF-A0A1D7UC97-F1
#
_cell.length_a   1.000
_cell.length_b   1.000
_cell.length_c   1.000
_cell.angle_alpha   90.00
_cell.angle_beta   90.00
_cell.angle_gamma   90.00
#
_symmetry.space_group_name_H-M   'P 1'
#
loop_
_entity.id
_entity.type
_entity.pdbx_description
1 polymer ?
#
loop_
_entity_poly.entity_id
_entity_poly.type
_entity_poly.pdbx_seq_one_letter_code
_entity_poly.pdbx_strand_id
1 'polypeptide(L)'
;MVNVRRPREGEQSILNEMLAMRLQELEAQSNDSPGFISKLGIGKGTYYDVSRAKGNPTLRTIERIAARLNMSVFELLGFTEDDARRALKRKGVDYDELASALADKGKADERIAAQARLRK
;
A
#
# COMPACT_ATOMS: atom_id res chain seq x y z
N MET A 1 -10.03 -26.80 8.04
CA MET A 1 -9.01 -25.74 8.27
C MET A 1 -8.44 -25.35 6.91
N VAL A 2 -8.73 -24.15 6.41
CA VAL A 2 -8.18 -23.67 5.14
C VAL A 2 -6.72 -23.32 5.38
N ASN A 3 -5.82 -24.15 4.85
CA ASN A 3 -4.38 -23.93 4.88
C ASN A 3 -4.08 -22.73 3.98
N VAL A 4 -3.84 -21.55 4.59
CA VAL A 4 -3.37 -20.35 3.89
C VAL A 4 -1.95 -20.65 3.42
N ARG A 5 -1.83 -21.24 2.23
CA ARG A 5 -0.54 -21.61 1.64
C ARG A 5 0.27 -20.34 1.49
N ARG A 6 1.46 -20.30 2.11
CA ARG A 6 2.49 -19.32 1.76
C ARG A 6 2.77 -19.46 0.26
N PRO A 7 2.85 -18.35 -0.49
CA PRO A 7 3.24 -18.41 -1.89
C PRO A 7 4.55 -19.17 -2.03
N ARG A 8 4.54 -20.27 -2.78
CA ARG A 8 5.77 -21.03 -3.09
C ARG A 8 6.62 -20.19 -4.06
N GLU A 9 7.93 -20.36 -4.03
CA GLU A 9 8.79 -19.79 -5.08
C GLU A 9 8.26 -20.24 -6.45
N GLY A 10 7.83 -19.27 -7.27
CA GLY A 10 7.19 -19.52 -8.58
C GLY A 10 5.66 -19.43 -8.61
N GLU A 11 4.95 -19.20 -7.49
CA GLU A 11 3.52 -18.90 -7.53
C GLU A 11 3.28 -17.48 -8.04
N GLN A 12 2.75 -17.38 -9.25
CA GLN A 12 2.31 -16.12 -9.86
C GLN A 12 1.12 -15.57 -9.08
N SER A 13 1.29 -14.39 -8.49
CA SER A 13 0.24 -13.67 -7.78
C SER A 13 -0.23 -12.50 -8.63
N ILE A 14 -1.52 -12.47 -8.98
CA ILE A 14 -2.12 -11.36 -9.75
C ILE A 14 -1.82 -10.02 -9.06
N LEU A 15 -1.89 -9.96 -7.72
CA LEU A 15 -1.60 -8.73 -6.98
C LEU A 15 -0.14 -8.29 -7.11
N ASN A 16 0.80 -9.25 -7.09
CA ASN A 16 2.22 -8.95 -7.28
C ASN A 16 2.47 -8.46 -8.71
N GLU A 17 1.84 -9.08 -9.70
CA GLU A 17 1.94 -8.68 -11.11
C GLU A 17 1.36 -7.28 -11.34
N MET A 18 0.19 -6.98 -10.77
CA MET A 18 -0.41 -5.65 -10.82
C MET A 18 0.51 -4.58 -10.23
N LEU A 19 1.07 -4.85 -9.04
CA LEU A 19 2.01 -3.94 -8.41
C LEU A 19 3.30 -3.78 -9.24
N ALA A 20 3.83 -4.87 -9.80
CA ALA A 20 5.02 -4.86 -10.64
C ALA A 20 4.80 -3.99 -11.89
N MET A 21 3.70 -4.23 -12.62
CA MET A 21 3.35 -3.46 -13.83
C MET A 21 3.20 -1.97 -13.50
N ARG A 22 2.51 -1.62 -12.41
CA ARG A 22 2.33 -0.21 -12.02
C ARG A 22 3.63 0.46 -11.61
N LEU A 23 4.52 -0.23 -10.91
CA LEU A 23 5.84 0.33 -10.58
C LEU A 23 6.70 0.54 -11.82
N GLN A 24 6.69 -0.40 -12.76
CA GLN A 24 7.41 -0.27 -14.04
C GLN A 24 6.88 0.90 -14.88
N GLU A 25 5.56 1.07 -14.94
CA GLU A 25 4.94 2.18 -15.65
C GLU A 25 5.34 3.53 -15.04
N LEU A 26 5.27 3.65 -13.71
CA LEU A 26 5.65 4.88 -13.00
C LEU A 26 7.16 5.16 -13.09
N GLU A 27 8.00 4.12 -13.09
CA GLU A 27 9.44 4.25 -13.34
C GLU A 27 9.70 4.73 -14.77
N ALA A 28 8.99 4.18 -15.78
CA ALA A 28 9.13 4.56 -17.18
C ALA A 28 8.64 6.00 -17.46
N GLN A 29 7.67 6.49 -16.69
CA GLN A 29 7.25 7.90 -16.72
C GLN A 29 8.24 8.84 -16.02
N SER A 30 9.15 8.31 -15.20
CA SER A 30 10.19 9.08 -14.54
C SER A 30 11.40 9.24 -15.47
N ASN A 31 11.88 10.48 -15.64
CA ASN A 31 13.14 10.75 -16.34
C ASN A 31 14.39 10.35 -15.53
N ASP A 32 14.21 9.93 -14.28
CA ASP A 32 15.26 9.51 -13.35
C ASP A 32 14.84 8.23 -12.62
N SER A 33 15.29 7.07 -13.12
CA SER A 33 15.00 5.76 -12.52
C SER A 33 15.70 5.58 -11.16
N PRO A 34 17.01 5.89 -10.98
CA PRO A 34 17.64 5.85 -9.67
C PRO A 34 16.94 6.73 -8.62
N GLY A 35 16.56 7.96 -8.99
CA GLY A 35 15.80 8.87 -8.13
C GLY A 35 14.42 8.33 -7.80
N PHE A 36 13.72 7.77 -8.80
CA PHE A 36 12.44 7.09 -8.60
C PHE A 36 12.56 5.97 -7.56
N ILE A 37 13.51 5.05 -7.70
CA ILE A 37 13.67 3.93 -6.77
C ILE A 37 13.97 4.44 -5.35
N SER A 38 14.84 5.45 -5.23
CA SER A 38 15.24 6.00 -3.93
C SER A 38 14.06 6.62 -3.16
N LYS A 39 13.09 7.21 -3.87
CA LYS A 39 11.96 7.91 -3.23
C LYS A 39 10.94 6.97 -2.60
N LEU A 40 10.85 5.72 -3.08
CA LEU A 40 9.85 4.72 -2.65
C LEU A 40 10.00 4.27 -1.19
N GLY A 41 11.13 4.60 -0.53
CA GLY A 41 11.38 4.23 0.87
C GLY A 41 11.57 2.72 1.08
N ILE A 42 12.01 2.01 0.04
CA ILE A 42 12.38 0.59 0.07
C ILE A 42 13.81 0.41 -0.43
N GLY A 43 14.46 -0.69 -0.04
CA GLY A 43 15.80 -1.02 -0.54
C GLY A 43 15.79 -1.34 -2.04
N LYS A 44 16.89 -1.05 -2.74
CA LYS A 44 17.03 -1.31 -4.18
C LYS A 44 16.80 -2.79 -4.55
N GLY A 45 17.27 -3.72 -3.72
CA GLY A 45 16.99 -5.15 -3.90
C GLY A 45 15.49 -5.45 -3.83
N THR A 46 14.82 -4.97 -2.78
CA THR A 46 13.37 -5.10 -2.62
C THR A 46 12.60 -4.50 -3.79
N TYR A 47 13.02 -3.36 -4.32
CA TYR A 47 12.42 -2.78 -5.53
C TYR A 47 12.45 -3.75 -6.70
N TYR A 48 13.61 -4.36 -6.97
CA TYR A 48 13.75 -5.31 -8.07
C TYR A 48 13.01 -6.62 -7.85
N ASP A 49 12.86 -7.06 -6.60
CA ASP A 49 12.05 -8.24 -6.30
C ASP A 49 10.56 -7.95 -6.56
N VAL A 50 10.07 -6.77 -6.15
CA VAL A 50 8.67 -6.36 -6.34
C VAL A 50 8.38 -6.07 -7.82
N SER A 51 9.22 -5.29 -8.50
CA SER A 51 9.04 -4.94 -9.94
C SER A 51 9.17 -6.14 -10.88
N ARG A 52 9.67 -7.28 -10.42
CA ARG A 52 9.69 -8.55 -11.18
C ARG A 52 8.66 -9.56 -10.69
N ALA A 53 7.73 -9.14 -9.83
CA ALA A 53 6.73 -9.98 -9.19
C ALA A 53 7.29 -11.21 -8.42
N LYS A 54 8.57 -11.17 -8.04
CA LYS A 54 9.25 -12.25 -7.28
C LYS A 54 9.12 -12.09 -5.77
N GLY A 55 8.89 -10.86 -5.30
CA GLY A 55 8.74 -10.55 -3.89
C GLY A 55 7.33 -10.80 -3.35
N ASN A 56 7.20 -10.85 -2.02
CA ASN A 56 5.92 -10.83 -1.31
C ASN A 56 5.89 -9.60 -0.38
N PRO A 57 5.67 -8.39 -0.92
CA PRO A 57 5.67 -7.18 -0.11
C PRO A 57 4.52 -7.23 0.91
N THR A 58 4.82 -6.89 2.16
CA THR A 58 3.79 -6.74 3.20
C THR A 58 2.86 -5.58 2.87
N LEU A 59 1.63 -5.59 3.41
CA LEU A 59 0.70 -4.46 3.28
C LEU A 59 1.36 -3.13 3.67
N ARG A 60 2.12 -3.13 4.78
CA ARG A 60 2.88 -1.96 5.23
C ARG A 60 3.92 -1.47 4.22
N THR A 61 4.53 -2.38 3.46
CA THR A 61 5.46 -2.01 2.39
C THR A 61 4.72 -1.34 1.23
N ILE A 62 3.56 -1.88 0.84
CA ILE A 62 2.72 -1.32 -0.22
C ILE A 62 2.20 0.06 0.19
N GLU A 63 1.68 0.21 1.41
CA GLU A 63 1.25 1.49 1.97
C GLU A 63 2.37 2.53 1.97
N ARG A 64 3.59 2.12 2.37
CA ARG A 64 4.75 3.02 2.35
C ARG A 64 5.10 3.47 0.93
N ILE A 65 5.09 2.56 -0.04
CA ILE A 65 5.35 2.90 -1.45
C ILE A 65 4.29 3.89 -1.95
N ALA A 66 3.01 3.61 -1.71
CA ALA A 66 1.89 4.47 -2.11
C ALA A 66 2.00 5.87 -1.49
N ALA A 67 2.25 5.95 -0.19
CA ALA A 67 2.43 7.22 0.52
C ALA A 67 3.60 8.04 -0.04
N ARG A 68 4.73 7.40 -0.39
CA ARG A 68 5.88 8.07 -1.01
C ARG A 68 5.62 8.58 -2.42
N LEU A 69 4.63 7.99 -3.10
CA LEU A 69 4.15 8.43 -4.39
C LEU A 69 2.98 9.42 -4.30
N ASN A 70 2.56 9.80 -3.08
CA ASN A 70 1.36 10.60 -2.82
C ASN A 70 0.10 9.99 -3.45
N MET A 71 -0.03 8.66 -3.35
CA MET A 71 -1.16 7.88 -3.86
C MET A 71 -1.77 7.05 -2.74
N SER A 72 -3.04 6.74 -2.85
CA SER A 72 -3.65 5.64 -2.11
C SER A 72 -3.13 4.28 -2.61
N VAL A 73 -3.27 3.24 -1.78
CA VAL A 73 -2.96 1.86 -2.21
C VAL A 73 -3.86 1.42 -3.37
N PHE A 74 -5.11 1.91 -3.42
CA PHE A 74 -6.03 1.63 -4.52
C PHE A 74 -5.50 2.20 -5.84
N GLU A 75 -5.10 3.46 -5.85
CA GLU A 75 -4.53 4.12 -7.04
C GLU A 75 -3.22 3.48 -7.49
N LEU A 76 -2.37 3.10 -6.53
CA LEU A 76 -1.14 2.36 -6.83
C LEU A 76 -1.44 1.03 -7.55
N LEU A 77 -2.55 0.37 -7.21
CA LEU A 77 -3.02 -0.85 -7.84
C LEU A 77 -3.92 -0.62 -9.08
N GLY A 78 -4.11 0.63 -9.49
CA GLY A 78 -4.89 0.99 -10.68
C GLY A 78 -6.40 1.10 -10.46
N PHE A 79 -6.86 1.22 -9.21
CA PHE A 79 -8.26 1.43 -8.86
C PHE A 79 -8.51 2.85 -8.37
N THR A 80 -9.75 3.30 -8.48
CA THR A 80 -10.22 4.51 -7.81
C THR A 80 -10.75 4.20 -6.40
N GLU A 81 -10.82 5.20 -5.52
CA GLU A 81 -11.52 5.02 -4.24
C GLU A 81 -13.01 4.70 -4.44
N ASP A 82 -13.62 5.19 -5.52
CA ASP A 82 -15.01 4.87 -5.89
C ASP A 82 -15.20 3.38 -6.19
N ASP A 83 -14.20 2.72 -6.79
CA ASP A 83 -14.21 1.27 -6.97
C ASP A 83 -14.27 0.54 -5.63
N ALA A 84 -13.45 1.00 -4.67
CA ALA A 84 -13.43 0.44 -3.32
C ALA A 84 -14.76 0.68 -2.59
N ARG A 85 -15.31 1.91 -2.64
CA ARG A 85 -16.62 2.28 -2.08
C ARG A 85 -17.72 1.37 -2.63
N ARG A 86 -17.81 1.23 -3.96
CA ARG A 86 -18.79 0.37 -4.62
C ARG A 86 -18.62 -1.09 -4.21
N ALA A 87 -17.40 -1.60 -4.17
CA ALA A 87 -17.13 -2.99 -3.82
C ALA A 87 -17.50 -3.33 -2.38
N LEU A 88 -17.15 -2.45 -1.43
CA LEU A 88 -17.44 -2.60 0.00
C LEU A 88 -18.94 -2.46 0.30
N LYS A 89 -19.60 -1.48 -0.32
CA LYS A 89 -21.04 -1.29 -0.14
C LYS A 89 -21.85 -2.53 -0.54
N ARG A 90 -21.45 -3.24 -1.60
CA ARG A 90 -22.07 -4.52 -2.00
C ARG A 90 -21.94 -5.62 -0.94
N LYS A 91 -21.02 -5.48 0.01
CA LYS A 91 -20.80 -6.41 1.12
C LYS A 91 -21.29 -5.85 2.46
N GLY A 92 -22.02 -4.73 2.44
CA GLY A 92 -22.56 -4.10 3.65
C GLY A 92 -21.52 -3.34 4.47
N VAL A 93 -20.39 -2.97 3.88
CA VAL A 93 -19.36 -2.15 4.54
C VAL A 93 -19.42 -0.75 3.96
N ASP A 94 -19.63 0.25 4.82
CA ASP A 94 -19.55 1.66 4.44
C ASP A 94 -18.08 2.14 4.53
N TYR A 95 -17.53 2.55 3.39
CA TYR A 95 -16.14 3.01 3.31
C TYR A 95 -15.95 4.37 4.00
N ASP A 96 -16.91 5.28 3.90
CA ASP A 96 -16.81 6.62 4.50
C ASP A 96 -16.89 6.56 6.01
N GLU A 97 -17.78 5.71 6.52
CA GLU A 97 -17.89 5.45 7.96
C GLU A 97 -16.58 4.85 8.49
N LEU A 98 -16.03 3.85 7.79
CA LEU A 98 -14.74 3.24 8.15
C LEU A 98 -13.60 4.27 8.14
N ALA A 99 -13.50 5.08 7.08
CA ALA A 99 -12.48 6.11 6.96
C ALA A 99 -12.59 7.16 8.08
N SER A 100 -13.81 7.59 8.40
CA SER A 100 -14.08 8.55 9.48
C SER A 100 -13.70 7.98 10.85
N ALA A 101 -14.09 6.74 11.14
CA ALA A 101 -13.75 6.06 12.38
C ALA A 101 -12.23 5.91 12.57
N LEU A 102 -11.50 5.62 11.48
CA LEU A 102 -10.04 5.55 11.50
C LEU A 102 -9.40 6.92 11.76
N ALA A 103 -9.92 7.98 11.14
CA ALA A 103 -9.43 9.34 11.37
C ALA A 103 -9.62 9.80 12.82
N ASP A 104 -10.78 9.47 13.41
CA ASP A 104 -11.07 9.82 14.79
C ASP A 104 -10.24 9.03 15.80
N LYS A 105 -9.98 7.75 15.51
CA LYS A 105 -9.02 6.95 16.29
C LYS A 105 -7.62 7.57 16.24
N GLY A 106 -7.15 7.98 15.07
CA GLY A 106 -5.85 8.64 14.91
C GLY A 106 -5.73 9.92 15.74
N LYS A 107 -6.73 10.80 15.67
CA LYS A 107 -6.79 12.03 16.50
C LYS A 107 -6.78 11.72 18.00
N ALA A 108 -7.46 10.65 18.42
CA ALA A 108 -7.48 10.24 19.82
C ALA A 108 -6.08 9.76 20.28
N ASP A 109 -5.42 8.92 19.48
CA ASP A 109 -4.07 8.42 19.77
C ASP A 109 -3.06 9.58 19.85
N GLU A 110 -3.15 10.58 18.96
CA GLU A 110 -2.30 11.78 18.99
C GLU A 110 -2.50 12.62 20.26
N ARG A 111 -3.74 12.81 20.70
CA ARG A 111 -4.06 13.53 21.96
C ARG A 111 -3.44 12.83 23.16
N ILE A 112 -3.55 11.50 23.22
CA ILE A 112 -2.95 10.70 24.30
C ILE A 112 -1.43 10.85 24.29
N ALA A 113 -0.80 10.75 23.11
CA ALA A 113 0.64 10.91 22.98
C ALA A 113 1.12 12.32 23.39
N ALA A 114 0.37 13.36 23.05
CA ALA A 114 0.67 14.74 23.45
C ALA A 114 0.57 14.92 24.98
N GLN A 115 -0.48 14.37 25.62
CA GLN A 115 -0.64 14.41 27.08
C GLN A 115 0.48 13.65 27.80
N ALA A 116 0.94 12.52 27.26
CA ALA A 116 2.06 11.77 27.82
C ALA A 116 3.40 12.53 27.76
N ARG A 117 3.60 13.36 26.72
CA ARG A 117 4.81 14.20 26.58
C ARG A 117 4.81 15.39 27.54
N LEU A 118 3.65 15.98 27.82
CA LEU A 118 3.50 17.11 28.75
C LEU A 118 3.65 16.71 30.23
N ARG A 119 3.56 15.41 30.52
CA ARG A 119 3.69 14.83 31.87
C ARG A 119 5.11 14.35 32.21
N LYS A 120 6.04 14.44 31.25
CA LYS A 120 7.47 14.19 31.44
C LYS A 120 8.21 15.50 31.67
#